data_AF-A0A5N6U4Z4-F1
#
_entry.id   AF-A0A5N6U4Z4-F1
#
_cell.length_a   1.000
_cell.length_b   1.000
_cell.length_c   1.000
_cell.angle_alpha   90.00
_cell.angle_beta   90.00
_cell.angle_gamma   90.00
#
_symmetry.space_group_name_H-M   'P 1'
#
loop_
_entity.id
_entity.type
_entity.pdbx_description
1 polymer ?
#
loop_
_entity_poly.entity_id
_entity_poly.type
_entity_poly.pdbx_seq_one_letter_code
_entity_poly.pdbx_strand_id
1 'polypeptide(L)'
;MLHFRSKPTTDTDSFRGSFFIPESREDWLSLARSSGLIKKALGSLAKFGSGSRVKKKQHVLFKAIWTPPAKFYQLVDHAERYNLKDVWQDACNLVASSGELQRYLSLVGEPQKFALLTETDGAWPGSWVPVLQWQNRVLEFCKMKSAQATGSIATRSQAGKRKRETAPQVEQVLEDYKAPSDESVTNTALVLLLDAVLRLVPSAGCEFTMFRVAFEANFRQGGFKALTDGALWVKGNEDDIRAILEVKKGHRYDNHDKIRMQETAELVCWLKKSYQPWLEFFHGHKILISEDGDQVWITFAKPSSTYAQYLSQDTPVEDAFLDMTTYGPYRLDDKRQMKGLCILIAAIVLRVVSSLRPH
;
A
#
# COMPACT_ATOMS: atom_id res chain seq x y z
N MET A 1 -24.98 -42.38 -25.14
CA MET A 1 -23.78 -42.69 -24.33
C MET A 1 -23.20 -41.40 -23.78
N LEU A 2 -23.35 -41.22 -22.46
CA LEU A 2 -22.62 -40.37 -21.51
C LEU A 2 -22.09 -38.98 -21.98
N HIS A 3 -22.94 -37.97 -21.77
CA HIS A 3 -22.50 -36.60 -21.49
C HIS A 3 -21.72 -36.57 -20.16
N PHE A 4 -20.41 -36.37 -20.21
CA PHE A 4 -19.64 -36.01 -19.03
C PHE A 4 -19.95 -34.56 -18.66
N ARG A 5 -20.97 -34.35 -17.82
CA ARG A 5 -21.09 -33.11 -17.04
C ARG A 5 -19.90 -33.06 -16.09
N SER A 6 -18.96 -32.16 -16.34
CA SER A 6 -17.94 -31.81 -15.36
C SER A 6 -18.66 -31.33 -14.10
N LYS A 7 -18.44 -32.01 -12.98
CA LYS A 7 -18.95 -31.56 -11.69
C LYS A 7 -18.35 -30.17 -11.43
N PRO A 8 -19.14 -29.16 -11.03
CA PRO A 8 -18.58 -27.91 -10.57
C PRO A 8 -17.76 -28.24 -9.32
N THR A 9 -16.44 -28.12 -9.43
CA THR A 9 -15.54 -28.29 -8.30
C THR A 9 -15.86 -27.20 -7.29
N THR A 10 -16.52 -27.60 -6.20
CA THR A 10 -16.75 -26.74 -5.04
C THR A 10 -15.42 -26.56 -4.31
N ASP A 11 -14.47 -25.83 -4.91
CA ASP A 11 -13.36 -25.26 -4.16
C ASP A 11 -13.96 -24.11 -3.35
N THR A 12 -14.51 -24.47 -2.19
CA THR A 12 -14.76 -23.54 -1.10
C THR A 12 -13.39 -23.02 -0.65
N ASP A 13 -13.31 -21.80 -0.11
CA ASP A 13 -12.08 -21.29 0.52
C ASP A 13 -11.79 -22.02 1.85
N SER A 14 -11.97 -23.34 1.87
CA SER A 14 -11.63 -24.24 2.95
C SER A 14 -10.12 -24.30 3.03
N PHE A 15 -9.58 -23.53 3.96
CA PHE A 15 -8.17 -23.57 4.33
C PHE A 15 -7.99 -24.63 5.41
N ARG A 16 -7.08 -25.58 5.18
CA ARG A 16 -6.72 -26.59 6.20
C ARG A 16 -5.67 -25.99 7.14
N GLY A 17 -5.91 -26.10 8.45
CA GLY A 17 -5.03 -25.56 9.47
C GLY A 17 -5.27 -24.08 9.80
N SER A 18 -4.42 -23.52 10.67
CA SER A 18 -4.40 -22.10 11.00
C SER A 18 -3.71 -21.31 9.89
N PHE A 19 -4.29 -20.17 9.55
CA PHE A 19 -3.70 -19.23 8.60
C PHE A 19 -2.98 -18.12 9.36
N PHE A 20 -1.84 -17.69 8.84
CA PHE A 20 -1.09 -16.52 9.27
C PHE A 20 -0.25 -16.01 8.08
N ILE A 21 0.24 -14.77 8.17
CA ILE A 21 1.14 -14.21 7.15
C ILE A 21 2.58 -14.68 7.46
N PRO A 22 3.28 -15.34 6.52
CA PRO A 22 4.64 -15.81 6.77
C PRO A 22 5.63 -14.67 7.02
N GLU A 23 6.41 -14.76 8.10
CA GLU A 23 7.49 -13.80 8.40
C GLU A 23 8.88 -14.37 8.04
N SER A 24 8.94 -15.68 7.77
CA SER A 24 10.12 -16.42 7.35
C SER A 24 9.78 -17.47 6.28
N ARG A 25 10.80 -18.09 5.68
CA ARG A 25 10.61 -19.12 4.64
C ARG A 25 10.17 -20.43 5.30
N GLU A 26 10.63 -20.67 6.52
CA GLU A 26 10.24 -21.74 7.42
C GLU A 26 8.74 -21.64 7.77
N ASP A 27 8.27 -20.43 8.09
CA ASP A 27 6.85 -20.15 8.30
C ASP A 27 6.03 -20.48 7.06
N TRP A 28 6.49 -20.00 5.90
CA TRP A 28 5.82 -20.29 4.63
C TRP A 28 5.79 -21.79 4.36
N LEU A 29 6.90 -22.50 4.58
CA LEU A 29 7.00 -23.94 4.38
C LEU A 29 6.03 -24.70 5.30
N SER A 30 5.97 -24.31 6.58
CA SER A 30 5.03 -24.87 7.56
C SER A 30 3.57 -24.67 7.14
N LEU A 31 3.24 -23.45 6.71
CA LEU A 31 1.91 -23.07 6.25
C LEU A 31 1.53 -23.79 4.94
N ALA A 32 2.45 -23.87 3.98
CA ALA A 32 2.26 -24.56 2.71
C ALA A 32 2.15 -26.08 2.91
N ARG A 33 2.88 -26.66 3.87
CA ARG A 33 2.79 -28.09 4.22
C ARG A 33 1.43 -28.42 4.82
N SER A 34 1.02 -27.69 5.86
CA SER A 34 -0.23 -27.94 6.59
C SER A 34 -1.48 -27.71 5.72
N SER A 35 -1.39 -26.81 4.74
CA SER A 35 -2.46 -26.54 3.77
C SER A 35 -2.41 -27.36 2.48
N GLY A 36 -1.38 -28.21 2.30
CA GLY A 36 -1.23 -29.07 1.11
C GLY A 36 -0.92 -28.30 -0.18
N LEU A 37 -0.16 -27.20 -0.06
CA LEU A 37 0.18 -26.27 -1.14
C LEU A 37 1.66 -26.33 -1.59
N ILE A 38 2.55 -27.07 -0.92
CA ILE A 38 3.99 -27.13 -1.26
C ILE A 38 4.28 -27.36 -2.75
N LYS A 39 3.55 -28.29 -3.39
CA LYS A 39 3.77 -28.66 -4.80
C LYS A 39 2.83 -27.94 -5.76
N LYS A 40 2.28 -26.80 -5.36
CA LYS A 40 1.30 -26.04 -6.13
C LYS A 40 1.86 -24.68 -6.55
N ALA A 41 1.35 -24.18 -7.66
CA ALA A 41 1.57 -22.82 -8.16
C ALA A 41 0.22 -22.11 -8.32
N LEU A 42 0.24 -20.80 -8.58
CA LEU A 42 -0.97 -19.96 -8.59
C LEU A 42 -2.06 -20.47 -9.55
N GLY A 43 -1.75 -20.89 -10.77
CA GLY A 43 -2.73 -21.44 -11.71
C GLY A 43 -3.01 -22.93 -11.55
N SER A 44 -2.68 -23.49 -10.39
CA SER A 44 -3.42 -24.65 -9.86
C SER A 44 -4.71 -24.25 -9.14
N LEU A 45 -4.94 -22.96 -8.90
CA LEU A 45 -6.16 -22.46 -8.26
C LEU A 45 -7.26 -22.26 -9.31
N ALA A 46 -8.42 -22.87 -9.06
CA ALA A 46 -9.60 -22.70 -9.90
C ALA A 46 -10.38 -21.41 -9.59
N LYS A 47 -10.14 -20.77 -8.43
CA LYS A 47 -10.84 -19.55 -8.03
C LYS A 47 -9.93 -18.58 -7.31
N PHE A 48 -9.80 -17.39 -7.85
CA PHE A 48 -9.12 -16.28 -7.19
C PHE A 48 -10.12 -15.35 -6.49
N GLY A 49 -9.65 -14.65 -5.48
CA GLY A 49 -10.26 -13.41 -5.02
C GLY A 49 -9.60 -12.20 -5.70
N SER A 50 -10.31 -11.08 -5.76
CA SER A 50 -9.71 -9.79 -6.15
C SER A 50 -8.63 -9.36 -5.16
N GLY A 51 -7.83 -8.34 -5.50
CA GLY A 51 -6.81 -7.79 -4.60
C GLY A 51 -7.35 -7.40 -3.23
N SER A 52 -8.55 -6.81 -3.14
CA SER A 52 -9.19 -6.49 -1.85
C SER A 52 -9.87 -7.66 -1.14
N ARG A 53 -9.91 -8.85 -1.76
CA ARG A 53 -10.60 -10.06 -1.27
C ARG A 53 -9.75 -11.31 -1.46
N VAL A 54 -8.43 -11.19 -1.27
CA VAL A 54 -7.48 -12.29 -1.45
C VAL A 54 -7.87 -13.49 -0.60
N LYS A 55 -7.85 -14.67 -1.21
CA LYS A 55 -8.09 -15.93 -0.51
C LYS A 55 -6.84 -16.43 0.19
N LYS A 56 -7.00 -17.23 1.24
CA LYS A 56 -5.87 -17.76 2.00
C LYS A 56 -4.92 -18.61 1.14
N LYS A 57 -5.47 -19.55 0.35
CA LYS A 57 -4.66 -20.38 -0.57
C LYS A 57 -3.93 -19.54 -1.61
N GLN A 58 -4.59 -18.50 -2.13
CA GLN A 58 -4.01 -17.54 -3.08
C GLN A 58 -2.84 -16.80 -2.45
N HIS A 59 -3.00 -16.30 -1.22
CA HIS A 59 -1.92 -15.60 -0.53
C HIS A 59 -0.72 -16.50 -0.23
N VAL A 60 -0.94 -17.74 0.24
CA VAL A 60 0.16 -18.69 0.44
C VAL A 60 0.93 -18.91 -0.87
N LEU A 61 0.24 -19.02 -2.00
CA LEU A 61 0.87 -19.21 -3.31
C LEU A 61 1.48 -17.92 -3.90
N PHE A 62 1.27 -16.75 -3.31
CA PHE A 62 2.09 -15.58 -3.62
C PHE A 62 3.53 -15.73 -3.12
N LYS A 63 3.79 -16.62 -2.15
CA LYS A 63 5.13 -16.85 -1.59
C LYS A 63 5.79 -15.55 -1.10
N ALA A 64 4.98 -14.67 -0.49
CA ALA A 64 5.45 -13.42 0.09
C ALA A 64 5.91 -13.63 1.54
N ILE A 65 7.06 -13.06 1.89
CA ILE A 65 7.65 -13.11 3.23
C ILE A 65 7.61 -11.70 3.83
N TRP A 66 6.82 -11.51 4.88
CA TRP A 66 6.64 -10.23 5.57
C TRP A 66 7.46 -10.19 6.85
N THR A 67 8.70 -9.71 6.74
CA THR A 67 9.52 -9.48 7.94
C THR A 67 8.87 -8.45 8.87
N PRO A 68 9.11 -8.53 10.20
CA PRO A 68 8.62 -7.52 11.14
C PRO A 68 9.01 -6.10 10.68
N PRO A 69 8.10 -5.11 10.76
CA PRO A 69 8.40 -3.77 10.29
C PRO A 69 9.61 -3.16 11.00
N ALA A 70 10.54 -2.64 10.21
CA ALA A 70 11.68 -1.87 10.69
C ALA A 70 11.22 -0.47 11.13
N LYS A 71 11.97 0.13 12.05
CA LYS A 71 11.71 1.51 12.48
C LYS A 71 12.05 2.47 11.34
N PHE A 72 11.26 3.54 11.23
CA PHE A 72 11.39 4.53 10.17
C PHE A 72 12.81 5.12 10.02
N TYR A 73 13.54 5.30 11.13
CA TYR A 73 14.89 5.88 11.11
C TYR A 73 15.96 4.92 10.56
N GLN A 74 15.72 3.61 10.60
CA GLN A 74 16.69 2.61 10.09
C GLN A 74 16.80 2.65 8.57
N LEU A 75 15.84 3.26 7.87
CA LEU A 75 15.86 3.35 6.42
C LEU A 75 17.08 4.15 5.92
N VAL A 76 17.54 5.14 6.69
CA VAL A 76 18.73 5.93 6.35
C VAL A 76 19.95 5.04 6.21
N ASP A 77 20.16 4.13 7.18
CA ASP A 77 21.27 3.18 7.18
C ASP A 77 21.13 2.14 6.06
N HIS A 78 19.89 1.88 5.63
CA HIS A 78 19.57 0.92 4.58
C HIS A 78 19.40 1.55 3.19
N ALA A 79 19.64 2.86 3.02
CA ALA A 79 19.41 3.57 1.77
C ALA A 79 20.13 2.93 0.57
N GLU A 80 21.36 2.42 0.77
CA GLU A 80 22.13 1.70 -0.24
C GLU A 80 21.40 0.47 -0.80
N ARG A 81 20.70 -0.28 0.06
CA ARG A 81 19.96 -1.48 -0.33
C ARG A 81 18.91 -1.19 -1.41
N TYR A 82 18.38 0.04 -1.42
CA TYR A 82 17.31 0.48 -2.31
C TYR A 82 17.81 1.43 -3.40
N ASN A 83 19.13 1.53 -3.60
CA ASN A 83 19.74 2.47 -4.53
C ASN A 83 19.40 3.94 -4.18
N LEU A 84 19.30 4.30 -2.91
CA LEU A 84 18.94 5.68 -2.50
C LEU A 84 20.13 6.48 -1.97
N LYS A 85 21.27 5.84 -1.70
CA LYS A 85 22.42 6.47 -1.04
C LYS A 85 22.96 7.69 -1.79
N ASP A 86 23.17 7.57 -3.10
CA ASP A 86 23.79 8.67 -3.90
C ASP A 86 22.91 9.91 -4.02
N VAL A 87 21.59 9.75 -3.91
CA VAL A 87 20.63 10.86 -3.99
C VAL A 87 20.16 11.33 -2.60
N TRP A 88 20.59 10.67 -1.54
CA TRP A 88 20.10 10.91 -0.18
C TRP A 88 20.47 12.30 0.32
N GLN A 89 21.72 12.73 0.07
CA GLN A 89 22.19 14.04 0.49
C GLN A 89 21.48 15.17 -0.26
N ASP A 90 21.22 14.99 -1.56
CA ASP A 90 20.44 15.94 -2.36
C ASP A 90 19.01 16.05 -1.84
N ALA A 91 18.38 14.92 -1.50
CA ALA A 91 17.06 14.92 -0.87
C ALA A 91 17.05 15.68 0.46
N CYS A 92 18.06 15.48 1.31
CA CYS A 92 18.23 16.25 2.54
C CYS A 92 18.35 17.75 2.26
N ASN A 93 19.14 18.13 1.26
CA ASN A 93 19.38 19.53 0.89
C ASN A 93 18.09 20.19 0.36
N LEU A 94 17.31 19.50 -0.49
CA LEU A 94 16.02 19.99 -0.99
C LEU A 94 15.01 20.23 0.13
N VAL A 95 14.92 19.29 1.07
CA VAL A 95 14.02 19.43 2.22
C VAL A 95 14.47 20.57 3.13
N ALA A 96 15.78 20.71 3.36
CA ALA A 96 16.32 21.75 4.24
C ALA A 96 16.20 23.16 3.66
N SER A 97 16.31 23.31 2.33
CA SER A 97 16.29 24.62 1.66
C SER A 97 14.88 25.20 1.46
N SER A 98 13.83 24.36 1.53
CA SER A 98 12.45 24.81 1.33
C SER A 98 11.87 25.52 2.56
N GLY A 99 11.80 26.85 2.51
CA GLY A 99 11.25 27.67 3.59
C GLY A 99 9.78 27.38 3.90
N GLU A 100 8.95 27.13 2.89
CA GLU A 100 7.54 26.74 3.06
C GLU A 100 7.39 25.39 3.76
N LEU A 101 8.20 24.40 3.37
CA LEU A 101 8.23 23.11 4.05
C LEU A 101 8.68 23.25 5.51
N GLN A 102 9.67 24.10 5.82
CA GLN A 102 10.09 24.32 7.21
C GLN A 102 8.96 24.94 8.06
N ARG A 103 8.18 25.85 7.48
CA ARG A 103 6.99 26.42 8.14
C ARG A 103 5.90 25.37 8.34
N TYR A 104 5.61 24.54 7.34
CA TYR A 104 4.72 23.39 7.48
C TYR A 104 5.19 22.47 8.63
N LEU A 105 6.46 22.07 8.64
CA LEU A 105 7.04 21.19 9.67
C LEU A 105 6.93 21.80 11.07
N SER A 106 6.97 23.13 11.21
CA SER A 106 6.76 23.79 12.52
C SER A 106 5.32 23.74 13.03
N LEU A 107 4.35 23.45 12.15
CA LEU A 107 2.93 23.36 12.44
C LEU A 107 2.42 21.92 12.52
N VAL A 108 3.21 20.93 12.10
CA VAL A 108 2.91 19.50 12.28
C VAL A 108 2.69 19.20 13.76
N GLY A 109 1.53 18.59 14.08
CA GLY A 109 1.13 18.27 15.45
C GLY A 109 0.53 19.46 16.22
N GLU A 110 0.40 20.63 15.60
CA GLU A 110 0.00 21.89 16.23
C GLU A 110 -1.23 22.53 15.54
N PRO A 111 -2.36 21.81 15.43
CA PRO A 111 -3.53 22.28 14.67
C PRO A 111 -4.10 23.61 15.20
N GLN A 112 -3.99 23.87 16.51
CA GLN A 112 -4.45 25.11 17.12
C GLN A 112 -3.61 26.32 16.71
N LYS A 113 -2.30 26.14 16.53
CA LYS A 113 -1.44 27.22 16.03
C LYS A 113 -1.79 27.54 14.58
N PHE A 114 -1.99 26.51 13.77
CA PHE A 114 -2.35 26.68 12.36
C PHE A 114 -3.71 27.37 12.18
N ALA A 115 -4.71 27.05 13.00
CA ALA A 115 -6.05 27.64 12.92
C ALA A 115 -6.08 29.17 13.14
N LEU A 116 -5.04 29.73 13.76
CA LEU A 116 -4.92 31.17 14.04
C LEU A 116 -4.15 31.94 12.95
N LEU A 117 -3.54 31.24 11.99
CA LEU A 117 -2.74 31.85 10.95
C LEU A 117 -3.57 32.24 9.73
N THR A 118 -3.08 33.26 9.04
CA THR A 118 -3.58 33.78 7.76
C THR A 118 -2.42 33.89 6.77
N GLU A 119 -2.73 34.11 5.49
CA GLU A 119 -1.71 34.23 4.43
C GLU A 119 -0.70 35.37 4.66
N THR A 120 -1.06 36.37 5.46
CA THR A 120 -0.18 37.50 5.78
C THR A 120 0.83 37.19 6.89
N ASP A 121 0.66 36.10 7.62
CA ASP A 121 1.54 35.73 8.72
C ASP A 121 2.84 35.11 8.22
N GLY A 122 3.98 35.53 8.78
CA GLY A 122 5.30 34.98 8.40
C GLY A 122 5.47 33.49 8.68
N ALA A 123 4.63 32.91 9.55
CA ALA A 123 4.58 31.47 9.84
C ALA A 123 3.70 30.68 8.86
N TRP A 124 2.99 31.34 7.94
CA TRP A 124 2.11 30.71 6.97
C TRP A 124 2.87 29.75 6.04
N PRO A 125 2.47 28.47 5.92
CA PRO A 125 3.25 27.47 5.20
C PRO A 125 3.08 27.53 3.67
N GLY A 126 2.34 28.51 3.14
CA GLY A 126 2.24 28.75 1.70
C GLY A 126 1.62 27.57 0.95
N SER A 127 2.31 27.05 -0.06
CA SER A 127 1.81 25.92 -0.86
C SER A 127 1.58 24.62 -0.08
N TRP A 128 2.10 24.52 1.15
CA TRP A 128 1.91 23.36 2.04
C TRP A 128 0.64 23.43 2.91
N VAL A 129 -0.14 24.51 2.81
CA VAL A 129 -1.43 24.66 3.53
C VAL A 129 -2.38 23.50 3.27
N PRO A 130 -2.63 23.05 2.01
CA PRO A 130 -3.53 21.92 1.77
C PRO A 130 -3.04 20.63 2.43
N VAL A 131 -1.72 20.37 2.42
CA VAL A 131 -1.13 19.19 3.06
C VAL A 131 -1.48 19.18 4.55
N LEU A 132 -1.23 20.30 5.24
CA LEU A 132 -1.51 20.42 6.67
C LEU A 132 -3.00 20.31 7.00
N GLN A 133 -3.87 20.90 6.17
CA GLN A 133 -5.33 20.84 6.34
C GLN A 133 -5.84 19.39 6.27
N TRP A 134 -5.46 18.65 5.24
CA TRP A 134 -5.93 17.28 5.04
C TRP A 134 -5.31 16.31 6.03
N GLN A 135 -4.04 16.50 6.39
CA GLN A 135 -3.38 15.76 7.47
C GLN A 135 -4.11 15.94 8.82
N ASN A 136 -4.48 17.18 9.17
CA ASN A 136 -5.21 17.44 10.41
C ASN A 136 -6.61 16.80 10.40
N ARG A 137 -7.29 16.77 9.25
CA ARG A 137 -8.57 16.05 9.12
C ARG A 137 -8.41 14.55 9.38
N VAL A 138 -7.37 13.91 8.83
CA VAL A 138 -7.07 12.50 9.12
C VAL A 138 -6.88 12.27 10.63
N LEU A 139 -6.08 13.12 11.28
CA LEU A 139 -5.85 13.05 12.74
C LEU A 139 -7.14 13.21 13.55
N GLU A 140 -8.03 14.12 13.15
CA GLU A 140 -9.34 14.30 13.78
C GLU A 140 -10.21 13.05 13.66
N PHE A 141 -10.29 12.45 12.47
CA PHE A 141 -11.05 11.21 12.25
C PHE A 141 -10.51 10.05 13.09
N CYS A 142 -9.19 9.89 13.18
CA CYS A 142 -8.57 8.85 13.99
C CYS A 142 -8.86 9.04 15.50
N LYS A 143 -8.85 10.29 15.99
CA LYS A 143 -9.21 10.62 17.38
C LYS A 143 -10.69 10.35 17.69
N MET A 144 -11.61 10.67 16.78
CA MET A 144 -13.04 10.41 16.98
C MET A 144 -13.32 8.90 17.11
N LYS A 145 -12.68 8.06 16.29
CA LYS A 145 -12.83 6.60 16.36
C LYS A 145 -12.32 6.02 17.69
N SER A 146 -11.17 6.49 18.18
CA SER A 146 -10.63 6.00 19.46
C SER A 146 -11.52 6.40 20.64
N ALA A 147 -12.13 7.59 20.61
CA ALA A 147 -13.11 8.02 21.61
C ALA A 147 -14.42 7.19 21.57
N GLN A 148 -14.93 6.86 20.38
CA GLN A 148 -16.12 6.01 20.24
C GLN A 148 -15.86 4.56 20.70
N ALA A 149 -14.67 4.02 20.43
CA ALA A 149 -14.30 2.68 20.88
C ALA A 149 -14.24 2.59 22.42
N THR A 150 -13.69 3.62 23.08
CA THR A 150 -13.57 3.68 24.55
C THR A 150 -14.90 3.95 25.26
N GLY A 151 -15.84 4.66 24.64
CA GLY A 151 -17.18 4.91 25.19
C GLY A 151 -18.15 3.72 25.13
N SER A 152 -17.83 2.66 24.37
CA SER A 152 -18.76 1.53 24.09
C SER A 152 -18.73 0.40 25.12
N ILE A 153 -17.95 0.51 26.21
CA ILE A 153 -17.90 -0.52 27.28
C ILE A 153 -19.11 -0.44 28.22
N ALA A 154 -19.88 0.67 28.23
CA ALA A 154 -21.12 0.76 28.97
C ALA A 154 -22.33 0.51 28.05
N THR A 155 -23.23 -0.39 28.46
CA THR A 155 -24.54 -0.71 27.85
C THR A 155 -24.54 -1.75 26.72
N ARG A 156 -24.15 -2.99 27.04
CA ARG A 156 -24.58 -4.18 26.29
C ARG A 156 -25.75 -4.85 27.00
N SER A 157 -26.95 -4.27 26.87
CA SER A 157 -28.21 -4.93 27.23
C SER A 157 -28.94 -5.39 25.97
N GLN A 158 -29.18 -6.70 25.95
CA GLN A 158 -30.06 -7.51 25.11
C GLN A 158 -31.11 -6.77 24.25
N ALA A 159 -31.12 -7.07 22.95
CA ALA A 159 -32.36 -7.22 22.18
C ALA A 159 -32.13 -8.18 21.00
N GLY A 160 -32.91 -9.27 20.98
CA GLY A 160 -32.77 -10.39 20.07
C GLY A 160 -33.44 -10.20 18.70
N LYS A 161 -32.92 -11.01 17.77
CA LYS A 161 -33.47 -11.48 16.48
C LYS A 161 -34.93 -11.14 16.15
N ARG A 162 -35.14 -10.68 14.91
CA ARG A 162 -36.10 -11.29 13.97
C ARG A 162 -35.69 -11.06 12.52
N LYS A 163 -35.45 -12.16 11.81
CA LYS A 163 -35.12 -12.24 10.38
C LYS A 163 -36.45 -12.45 9.65
N ARG A 164 -36.83 -11.55 8.73
CA ARG A 164 -37.93 -11.77 7.77
C ARG A 164 -37.35 -11.81 6.37
N GLU A 165 -37.70 -12.87 5.65
CA GLU A 165 -37.37 -13.12 4.26
C GLU A 165 -38.33 -12.34 3.35
N THR A 166 -37.78 -11.64 2.36
CA THR A 166 -38.50 -11.29 1.12
C THR A 166 -37.49 -11.16 -0.02
N ALA A 167 -37.86 -11.72 -1.17
CA ALA A 167 -37.08 -11.94 -2.37
C ALA A 167 -37.02 -10.68 -3.28
N PRO A 168 -36.19 -10.68 -4.34
CA PRO A 168 -35.52 -9.50 -4.89
C PRO A 168 -36.30 -8.81 -6.01
N GLN A 169 -36.19 -7.48 -6.09
CA GLN A 169 -36.08 -6.67 -7.32
C GLN A 169 -36.26 -5.19 -6.94
N VAL A 170 -35.50 -4.31 -7.62
CA VAL A 170 -35.41 -2.84 -7.43
C VAL A 170 -34.46 -2.39 -6.30
N GLU A 171 -33.16 -2.64 -6.50
CA GLU A 171 -32.08 -2.00 -5.72
C GLU A 171 -31.16 -1.20 -6.67
N GLN A 172 -31.80 -0.48 -7.60
CA GLN A 172 -31.18 0.58 -8.39
C GLN A 172 -31.87 1.88 -8.01
N VAL A 173 -31.04 2.90 -7.76
CA VAL A 173 -31.41 4.26 -7.34
C VAL A 173 -31.78 4.36 -5.87
N LEU A 174 -30.74 4.30 -5.02
CA LEU A 174 -30.51 5.10 -3.81
C LEU A 174 -29.14 4.63 -3.28
N GLU A 175 -28.07 4.95 -4.03
CA GLU A 175 -26.78 5.15 -3.38
C GLU A 175 -26.93 6.43 -2.56
N ASP A 176 -27.54 6.26 -1.39
CA ASP A 176 -27.64 7.27 -0.34
C ASP A 176 -26.30 7.97 -0.23
N TYR A 177 -26.35 9.30 -0.06
CA TYR A 177 -25.24 10.14 0.36
C TYR A 177 -24.41 9.43 1.44
N LYS A 178 -23.43 8.63 1.02
CA LYS A 178 -22.38 8.17 1.90
C LYS A 178 -21.60 9.44 2.18
N ALA A 179 -21.54 9.82 3.46
CA ALA A 179 -20.51 10.72 3.93
C ALA A 179 -19.19 10.32 3.25
N PRO A 180 -18.36 11.27 2.79
CA PRO A 180 -17.10 10.96 2.12
C PRO A 180 -16.43 9.82 2.88
N SER A 181 -16.16 8.70 2.20
CA SER A 181 -15.50 7.58 2.87
C SER A 181 -14.25 8.16 3.52
N ASP A 182 -14.05 7.94 4.82
CA ASP A 182 -12.85 8.40 5.54
C ASP A 182 -11.55 8.06 4.77
N GLU A 183 -11.57 6.98 3.99
CA GLU A 183 -10.47 6.53 3.12
C GLU A 183 -10.13 7.52 2.00
N SER A 184 -11.11 8.26 1.46
CA SER A 184 -10.88 9.34 0.50
C SER A 184 -10.17 10.53 1.13
N VAL A 185 -10.39 10.78 2.43
CA VAL A 185 -9.66 11.81 3.19
C VAL A 185 -8.20 11.38 3.35
N THR A 186 -7.96 10.14 3.76
CA THR A 186 -6.62 9.53 3.85
C THR A 186 -5.90 9.57 2.49
N ASN A 187 -6.55 9.16 1.39
CA ASN A 187 -5.95 9.23 0.05
C ASN A 187 -5.57 10.67 -0.34
N THR A 188 -6.48 11.62 -0.09
CA THR A 188 -6.25 13.02 -0.40
C THR A 188 -5.06 13.58 0.39
N ALA A 189 -4.97 13.25 1.69
CA ALA A 189 -3.85 13.66 2.54
C ALA A 189 -2.51 13.11 2.03
N LEU A 190 -2.46 11.80 1.73
CA LEU A 190 -1.26 11.15 1.21
C LEU A 190 -0.82 11.76 -0.12
N VAL A 191 -1.72 11.87 -1.11
CA VAL A 191 -1.39 12.37 -2.44
C VAL A 191 -0.94 13.83 -2.40
N LEU A 192 -1.57 14.68 -1.59
CA LEU A 192 -1.14 16.08 -1.44
C LEU A 192 0.26 16.19 -0.82
N LEU A 193 0.58 15.37 0.18
CA LEU A 193 1.93 15.30 0.73
C LEU A 193 2.94 14.88 -0.33
N LEU A 194 2.64 13.81 -1.08
CA LEU A 194 3.51 13.28 -2.12
C LEU A 194 3.74 14.28 -3.26
N ASP A 195 2.69 14.98 -3.72
CA ASP A 195 2.80 16.04 -4.74
C ASP A 195 3.61 17.24 -4.23
N ALA A 196 3.38 17.67 -2.97
CA ALA A 196 4.13 18.78 -2.38
C ALA A 196 5.63 18.47 -2.26
N VAL A 197 6.00 17.24 -1.89
CA VAL A 197 7.41 16.81 -1.88
C VAL A 197 7.96 16.72 -3.30
N LEU A 198 7.19 16.16 -4.25
CA LEU A 198 7.61 16.05 -5.65
C LEU A 198 7.93 17.42 -6.26
N ARG A 199 7.18 18.48 -5.92
CA ARG A 199 7.43 19.86 -6.36
C ARG A 199 8.74 20.46 -5.85
N LEU A 200 9.38 19.85 -4.85
CA LEU A 200 10.73 20.25 -4.43
C LEU A 200 11.79 19.81 -5.45
N VAL A 201 11.50 18.84 -6.31
CA VAL A 201 12.42 18.30 -7.30
C VAL A 201 12.14 18.95 -8.67
N PRO A 202 13.03 19.83 -9.17
CA PRO A 202 12.81 20.48 -10.46
C PRO A 202 12.80 19.47 -11.61
N SER A 203 11.89 19.66 -12.57
CA SER A 203 11.81 18.84 -13.79
C SER A 203 11.73 17.34 -13.52
N ALA A 204 10.91 16.93 -12.53
CA ALA A 204 10.87 15.57 -12.03
C ALA A 204 10.55 14.49 -13.09
N GLY A 205 9.91 14.85 -14.21
CA GLY A 205 9.56 13.90 -15.28
C GLY A 205 8.60 12.77 -14.86
N CYS A 206 8.09 12.82 -13.63
CA CYS A 206 7.17 11.87 -13.03
C CYS A 206 6.12 12.62 -12.21
N GLU A 207 5.05 11.92 -11.81
CA GLU A 207 3.99 12.48 -10.97
C GLU A 207 3.34 11.40 -10.12
N PHE A 208 2.84 11.82 -8.95
CA PHE A 208 1.93 11.02 -8.16
C PHE A 208 0.50 11.26 -8.64
N THR A 209 -0.27 10.20 -8.76
CA THR A 209 -1.65 10.25 -9.19
C THR A 209 -2.58 9.63 -8.15
N MET A 210 -3.79 10.19 -8.07
CA MET A 210 -4.92 9.59 -7.35
C MET A 210 -5.73 8.62 -8.24
N PHE A 211 -5.33 8.47 -9.51
CA PHE A 211 -5.98 7.51 -10.40
C PHE A 211 -5.64 6.09 -9.95
N ARG A 212 -6.70 5.30 -9.77
CA ARG A 212 -6.57 3.89 -9.42
C ARG A 212 -5.94 3.13 -10.58
N VAL A 213 -4.82 2.49 -10.33
CA VAL A 213 -4.18 1.63 -11.33
C VAL A 213 -4.71 0.22 -11.18
N ALA A 214 -5.30 -0.31 -12.24
CA ALA A 214 -5.73 -1.70 -12.31
C ALA A 214 -4.61 -2.58 -12.88
N PHE A 215 -4.23 -3.61 -12.12
CA PHE A 215 -3.35 -4.67 -12.57
C PHE A 215 -4.13 -5.97 -12.69
N GLU A 216 -3.83 -6.74 -13.75
CA GLU A 216 -4.45 -8.04 -14.01
C GLU A 216 -3.37 -9.12 -14.10
N ALA A 217 -3.54 -10.19 -13.33
CA ALA A 217 -2.67 -11.35 -13.33
C ALA A 217 -3.45 -12.59 -13.79
N ASN A 218 -3.09 -13.11 -14.96
CA ASN A 218 -3.70 -14.29 -15.55
C ASN A 218 -2.76 -15.51 -15.41
N PHE A 219 -3.33 -16.62 -14.97
CA PHE A 219 -2.69 -17.94 -14.81
C PHE A 219 -3.51 -19.01 -15.51
N ARG A 220 -3.02 -20.25 -15.57
CA ARG A 220 -3.60 -21.32 -16.39
C ARG A 220 -5.09 -21.59 -16.14
N GLN A 221 -5.54 -21.55 -14.88
CA GLN A 221 -6.92 -21.87 -14.50
C GLN A 221 -7.77 -20.65 -14.17
N GLY A 222 -7.21 -19.44 -14.22
CA GLY A 222 -7.92 -18.22 -13.87
C GLY A 222 -6.97 -17.06 -13.59
N GLY A 223 -7.53 -15.92 -13.23
CA GLY A 223 -6.76 -14.73 -12.92
C GLY A 223 -7.45 -13.87 -11.87
N PHE A 224 -6.77 -12.80 -11.47
CA PHE A 224 -7.34 -11.81 -10.57
C PHE A 224 -6.91 -10.40 -10.95
N LYS A 225 -7.71 -9.44 -10.48
CA LYS A 225 -7.44 -8.01 -10.60
C LYS A 225 -7.16 -7.41 -9.24
N ALA A 226 -6.20 -6.52 -9.19
CA ALA A 226 -5.90 -5.67 -8.05
C ALA A 226 -5.97 -4.21 -8.50
N LEU A 227 -6.60 -3.36 -7.70
CA LEU A 227 -6.66 -1.92 -7.95
C LEU A 227 -5.95 -1.22 -6.81
N THR A 228 -5.03 -0.32 -7.14
CA THR A 228 -4.35 0.54 -6.16
C THR A 228 -5.16 1.82 -5.94
N ASP A 229 -4.84 2.58 -4.90
CA ASP A 229 -5.43 3.90 -4.65
C ASP A 229 -4.68 5.07 -5.31
N GLY A 230 -3.55 4.77 -5.93
CA GLY A 230 -2.75 5.69 -6.72
C GLY A 230 -1.45 5.06 -7.18
N ALA A 231 -0.58 5.88 -7.80
CA ALA A 231 0.74 5.46 -8.23
C ALA A 231 1.70 6.65 -8.39
N LEU A 232 3.00 6.36 -8.48
CA LEU A 232 4.01 7.22 -9.07
C LEU A 232 4.33 6.65 -10.46
N TRP A 233 4.19 7.46 -11.51
CA TRP A 233 4.54 7.05 -12.89
C TRP A 233 5.36 8.11 -13.61
N VAL A 234 5.99 7.73 -14.72
CA VAL A 234 6.70 8.65 -15.62
C VAL A 234 5.68 9.44 -16.45
N LYS A 235 5.84 10.76 -16.52
CA LYS A 235 4.95 11.62 -17.32
C LYS A 235 5.04 11.24 -18.80
N GLY A 236 3.89 11.08 -19.43
CA GLY A 236 3.79 10.64 -20.83
C GLY A 236 3.98 9.13 -21.04
N ASN A 237 4.17 8.34 -19.98
CA ASN A 237 4.19 6.88 -20.02
C ASN A 237 3.56 6.30 -18.73
N GLU A 238 2.24 6.28 -18.67
CA GLU A 238 1.47 5.85 -17.49
C GLU A 238 1.65 4.36 -17.15
N ASP A 239 2.11 3.55 -18.11
CA ASP A 239 2.47 2.15 -17.87
C ASP A 239 3.83 2.01 -17.16
N ASP A 240 4.66 3.06 -17.17
CA ASP A 240 5.96 3.09 -16.50
C ASP A 240 5.86 3.52 -15.03
N ILE A 241 5.25 2.63 -14.26
CA ILE A 241 5.00 2.79 -12.84
C ILE A 241 6.31 2.59 -12.05
N ARG A 242 6.55 3.45 -11.05
CA ARG A 242 7.72 3.48 -10.18
C ARG A 242 7.40 3.14 -8.72
N ALA A 243 6.20 3.45 -8.28
CA ALA A 243 5.66 3.06 -6.97
C ALA A 243 4.13 2.98 -7.05
N ILE A 244 3.52 2.23 -6.14
CA ILE A 244 2.06 2.17 -5.99
C ILE A 244 1.63 2.72 -4.64
N LEU A 245 0.41 3.27 -4.57
CA LEU A 245 -0.17 3.82 -3.36
C LEU A 245 -1.34 2.97 -2.88
N GLU A 246 -1.44 2.73 -1.58
CA GLU A 246 -2.55 2.01 -0.95
C GLU A 246 -2.98 2.74 0.32
N VAL A 247 -4.28 2.97 0.52
CA VAL A 247 -4.76 3.65 1.73
C VAL A 247 -5.80 2.88 2.49
N LYS A 248 -5.80 3.07 3.82
CA LYS A 248 -6.83 2.57 4.72
C LYS A 248 -7.23 3.64 5.71
N LYS A 249 -8.53 3.73 5.95
CA LYS A 249 -9.11 4.68 6.94
C LYS A 249 -8.83 4.37 8.41
N GLY A 250 -8.12 3.30 8.72
CA GLY A 250 -7.92 2.78 10.08
C GLY A 250 -6.48 2.32 10.25
N HIS A 251 -6.05 2.10 11.49
CA HIS A 251 -4.66 1.76 11.74
C HIS A 251 -4.33 0.37 11.19
N ARG A 252 -3.09 0.22 10.72
CA ARG A 252 -2.58 -1.04 10.15
C ARG A 252 -2.86 -2.25 11.05
N TYR A 253 -2.68 -2.10 12.36
CA TYR A 253 -2.82 -3.19 13.32
C TYR A 253 -4.27 -3.64 13.58
N ASP A 254 -5.27 -2.84 13.20
CA ASP A 254 -6.68 -3.22 13.35
C ASP A 254 -7.08 -4.36 12.40
N ASN A 255 -6.36 -4.52 11.28
CA ASN A 255 -6.68 -5.49 10.23
C ASN A 255 -5.43 -5.95 9.45
N HIS A 256 -4.32 -6.09 10.17
CA HIS A 256 -2.97 -6.26 9.63
C HIS A 256 -2.83 -7.35 8.57
N ASP A 257 -3.36 -8.54 8.83
CA ASP A 257 -3.27 -9.67 7.91
C ASP A 257 -3.97 -9.37 6.58
N LYS A 258 -5.18 -8.78 6.62
CA LYS A 258 -5.91 -8.48 5.39
C LYS A 258 -5.24 -7.39 4.58
N ILE A 259 -4.67 -6.39 5.24
CA ILE A 259 -3.89 -5.32 4.59
C ILE A 259 -2.68 -5.93 3.88
N ARG A 260 -1.85 -6.70 4.60
CA ARG A 260 -0.69 -7.39 4.00
C ARG A 260 -1.08 -8.32 2.85
N MET A 261 -2.20 -9.04 2.98
CA MET A 261 -2.71 -9.89 1.89
C MET A 261 -3.05 -9.07 0.65
N GLN A 262 -3.74 -7.94 0.81
CA GLN A 262 -4.10 -7.04 -0.29
C GLN A 262 -2.85 -6.42 -0.93
N GLU A 263 -1.97 -5.83 -0.13
CA GLU A 263 -0.70 -5.23 -0.60
C GLU A 263 0.15 -6.24 -1.38
N THR A 264 0.19 -7.50 -0.90
CA THR A 264 0.86 -8.59 -1.62
C THR A 264 0.20 -8.84 -2.98
N ALA A 265 -1.14 -8.88 -3.06
CA ALA A 265 -1.84 -9.10 -4.31
C ALA A 265 -1.58 -7.99 -5.34
N GLU A 266 -1.54 -6.73 -4.92
CA GLU A 266 -1.23 -5.59 -5.77
C GLU A 266 0.18 -5.68 -6.35
N LEU A 267 1.17 -5.96 -5.49
CA LEU A 267 2.55 -6.13 -5.92
C LEU A 267 2.72 -7.34 -6.85
N VAL A 268 2.12 -8.50 -6.52
CA VAL A 268 2.19 -9.67 -7.40
C VAL A 268 1.55 -9.40 -8.75
N CYS A 269 0.40 -8.72 -8.79
CA CYS A 269 -0.23 -8.33 -10.05
C CYS A 269 0.65 -7.36 -10.85
N TRP A 270 1.27 -6.37 -10.19
CA TRP A 270 2.19 -5.45 -10.85
C TRP A 270 3.40 -6.19 -11.43
N LEU A 271 4.01 -7.09 -10.64
CA LEU A 271 5.13 -7.93 -11.08
C LEU A 271 4.76 -8.85 -12.25
N LYS A 272 3.54 -9.38 -12.24
CA LYS A 272 3.00 -10.19 -13.34
C LYS A 272 2.71 -9.35 -14.60
N LYS A 273 2.30 -8.08 -14.49
CA LYS A 273 2.08 -7.22 -15.67
C LYS A 273 3.41 -6.82 -16.33
N SER A 274 4.42 -6.50 -15.53
CA SER A 274 5.69 -5.90 -15.97
C SER A 274 6.67 -6.85 -16.68
N TYR A 275 6.23 -7.80 -17.52
CA TYR A 275 7.10 -8.76 -18.24
C TYR A 275 8.10 -8.16 -19.26
N GLN A 276 8.30 -6.85 -19.26
CA GLN A 276 9.49 -6.24 -19.83
C GLN A 276 10.72 -6.56 -18.93
N PRO A 277 11.95 -6.52 -19.45
CA PRO A 277 13.15 -6.69 -18.63
C PRO A 277 13.09 -5.76 -17.41
N TRP A 278 13.39 -6.30 -16.24
CA TRP A 278 13.35 -5.59 -14.98
C TRP A 278 14.29 -4.38 -15.05
N LEU A 279 13.75 -3.17 -15.15
CA LEU A 279 14.55 -1.98 -14.99
C LEU A 279 14.83 -1.80 -13.50
N GLU A 280 16.07 -2.08 -13.10
CA GLU A 280 16.52 -2.16 -11.71
C GLU A 280 16.75 -0.77 -11.08
N PHE A 281 15.72 0.10 -11.05
CA PHE A 281 15.89 1.46 -10.50
C PHE A 281 16.21 1.48 -9.02
N PHE A 282 15.61 0.56 -8.27
CA PHE A 282 15.77 0.43 -6.81
C PHE A 282 16.46 -0.89 -6.45
N HIS A 283 17.50 -1.30 -7.19
CA HIS A 283 18.20 -2.60 -7.00
C HIS A 283 17.24 -3.81 -7.01
N GLY A 284 16.29 -3.76 -7.96
CA GLY A 284 15.27 -4.80 -8.18
C GLY A 284 14.03 -4.71 -7.27
N HIS A 285 13.93 -3.72 -6.38
CA HIS A 285 12.76 -3.57 -5.51
C HIS A 285 11.59 -2.85 -6.20
N LYS A 286 10.37 -3.25 -5.85
CA LYS A 286 9.14 -2.47 -6.06
C LYS A 286 8.80 -1.71 -4.78
N ILE A 287 8.24 -0.51 -4.93
CA ILE A 287 7.88 0.35 -3.80
C ILE A 287 6.35 0.41 -3.69
N LEU A 288 5.86 0.17 -2.48
CA LEU A 288 4.50 0.46 -2.07
C LEU A 288 4.55 1.50 -0.94
N ILE A 289 3.87 2.62 -1.15
CA ILE A 289 3.67 3.67 -0.15
C ILE A 289 2.25 3.51 0.36
N SER A 290 2.06 3.42 1.67
CA SER A 290 0.74 3.22 2.24
C SER A 290 0.46 4.18 3.39
N GLU A 291 -0.79 4.60 3.52
CA GLU A 291 -1.27 5.37 4.67
C GLU A 291 -2.44 4.63 5.33
N ASP A 292 -2.24 4.22 6.58
CA ASP A 292 -3.20 3.48 7.39
C ASP A 292 -3.63 4.34 8.58
N GLY A 293 -4.69 5.13 8.40
CA GLY A 293 -5.11 6.14 9.36
C GLY A 293 -4.08 7.27 9.44
N ASP A 294 -3.54 7.53 10.63
CA ASP A 294 -2.55 8.59 10.87
C ASP A 294 -1.08 8.15 10.72
N GLN A 295 -0.85 7.04 10.01
CA GLN A 295 0.46 6.40 9.89
C GLN A 295 0.79 6.08 8.44
N VAL A 296 1.93 6.59 7.97
CA VAL A 296 2.50 6.24 6.65
C VAL A 296 3.52 5.12 6.80
N TRP A 297 3.53 4.18 5.85
CA TRP A 297 4.45 3.05 5.78
C TRP A 297 5.03 2.92 4.38
N ILE A 298 6.31 2.54 4.31
CA ILE A 298 7.01 2.34 3.04
C ILE A 298 7.47 0.89 2.97
N THR A 299 6.98 0.16 1.96
CA THR A 299 7.31 -1.24 1.74
C THR A 299 8.15 -1.40 0.47
N PHE A 300 9.32 -2.00 0.62
CA PHE A 300 10.18 -2.42 -0.47
C PHE A 300 10.03 -3.94 -0.68
N ALA A 301 9.54 -4.32 -1.85
CA ALA A 301 9.28 -5.69 -2.23
C ALA A 301 10.34 -6.18 -3.22
N LYS A 302 11.15 -7.18 -2.84
CA LYS A 302 12.19 -7.75 -3.70
C LYS A 302 11.81 -9.16 -4.16
N PRO A 303 11.63 -9.41 -5.46
CA PRO A 303 11.56 -10.78 -5.94
C PRO A 303 12.90 -11.49 -5.75
N SER A 304 12.85 -12.79 -5.55
CA SER A 304 13.99 -13.67 -5.88
C SER A 304 14.21 -13.71 -7.40
N SER A 305 15.41 -14.09 -7.83
CA SER A 305 15.76 -14.21 -9.26
C SER A 305 14.85 -15.19 -10.02
N THR A 306 14.28 -16.18 -9.34
CA THR A 306 13.39 -17.18 -9.95
C THR A 306 11.89 -16.82 -9.87
N TYR A 307 11.54 -15.72 -9.19
CA TYR A 307 10.13 -15.36 -8.99
C TYR A 307 9.41 -15.01 -10.29
N ALA A 308 10.08 -14.33 -11.22
CA ALA A 308 9.51 -14.00 -12.53
C ALA A 308 9.17 -15.27 -13.33
N GLN A 309 10.03 -16.30 -13.25
CA GLN A 309 9.80 -17.62 -13.83
C GLN A 309 8.60 -18.31 -13.18
N TYR A 310 8.52 -18.28 -11.85
CA TYR A 310 7.39 -18.84 -11.10
C TYR A 310 6.06 -18.24 -11.54
N LEU A 311 6.00 -16.91 -11.67
CA LEU A 311 4.80 -16.22 -12.13
C LEU A 311 4.47 -16.53 -13.60
N SER A 312 5.46 -16.76 -14.47
CA SER A 312 5.25 -16.94 -15.91
C SER A 312 4.90 -18.37 -16.31
N GLN A 313 5.67 -19.33 -15.80
CA GLN A 313 5.56 -20.74 -16.19
C GLN A 313 4.43 -21.45 -15.43
N ASP A 314 3.95 -20.86 -14.34
CA ASP A 314 2.86 -21.42 -13.54
C ASP A 314 3.17 -22.84 -13.02
N THR A 315 4.45 -23.06 -12.72
CA THR A 315 4.99 -24.30 -12.15
C THR A 315 5.59 -24.01 -10.78
N PRO A 316 5.56 -24.96 -9.83
CA PRO A 316 6.21 -24.78 -8.54
C PRO A 316 7.71 -24.58 -8.74
N VAL A 317 8.24 -23.51 -8.15
CA VAL A 317 9.68 -23.23 -8.08
C VAL A 317 10.03 -23.06 -6.62
N GLU A 318 11.02 -23.80 -6.13
CA GLU A 318 11.34 -23.88 -4.70
C GLU A 318 11.76 -22.51 -4.14
N ASP A 319 12.73 -21.86 -4.79
CA ASP A 319 13.32 -20.59 -4.35
C ASP A 319 12.67 -19.35 -4.98
N ALA A 320 11.37 -19.42 -5.28
CA ALA A 320 10.60 -18.30 -5.80
C ALA A 320 9.84 -17.58 -4.68
N PHE A 321 10.47 -16.59 -4.06
CA PHE A 321 9.87 -15.75 -3.01
C PHE A 321 9.80 -14.27 -3.40
N LEU A 322 8.91 -13.55 -2.72
CA LEU A 322 8.80 -12.10 -2.72
C LEU A 322 9.05 -11.58 -1.30
N ASP A 323 10.19 -10.95 -1.07
CA ASP A 323 10.58 -10.46 0.25
C ASP A 323 10.06 -9.05 0.48
N MET A 324 9.28 -8.86 1.54
CA MET A 324 8.63 -7.61 1.92
C MET A 324 9.35 -7.00 3.13
N THR A 325 10.00 -5.86 2.92
CA THR A 325 10.61 -5.06 4.00
C THR A 325 9.87 -3.75 4.16
N THR A 326 9.21 -3.56 5.30
CA THR A 326 8.40 -2.37 5.59
C THR A 326 9.07 -1.48 6.64
N TYR A 327 9.06 -0.17 6.41
CA TYR A 327 9.53 0.85 7.34
C TYR A 327 8.38 1.71 7.81
N GLY A 328 8.34 1.99 9.11
CA GLY A 328 7.34 2.87 9.70
C GLY A 328 7.06 2.54 11.18
N PRO A 329 5.91 3.00 11.69
CA PRO A 329 5.09 4.03 11.06
C PRO A 329 5.83 5.38 11.04
N TYR A 330 5.55 6.19 10.03
CA TYR A 330 5.78 7.63 10.06
C TYR A 330 4.47 8.28 10.51
N ARG A 331 4.46 8.90 11.69
CA ARG A 331 3.26 9.51 12.25
C ARG A 331 3.01 10.90 11.69
N LEU A 332 1.77 11.14 11.27
CA LEU A 332 1.32 12.43 10.74
C LEU A 332 1.38 13.58 11.77
N ASP A 333 1.44 13.29 13.08
CA ASP A 333 1.52 14.30 14.14
C ASP A 333 2.96 14.55 14.64
N ASP A 334 3.98 13.89 14.09
CA ASP A 334 5.38 14.02 14.53
C ASP A 334 6.24 14.73 13.48
N LYS A 335 6.67 15.96 13.82
CA LYS A 335 7.55 16.79 12.98
C LYS A 335 8.81 16.07 12.50
N ARG A 336 9.48 15.30 13.37
CA ARG A 336 10.75 14.63 13.02
C ARG A 336 10.49 13.50 12.03
N GLN A 337 9.41 12.75 12.24
CA GLN A 337 8.99 11.67 11.35
C GLN A 337 8.56 12.23 9.99
N MET A 338 7.73 13.28 9.96
CA MET A 338 7.32 13.92 8.70
C MET A 338 8.50 14.51 7.94
N LYS A 339 9.49 15.10 8.62
CA LYS A 339 10.73 15.52 7.95
C LYS A 339 11.47 14.32 7.32
N GLY A 340 11.60 13.22 8.05
CA GLY A 340 12.22 11.99 7.54
C GLY A 340 11.47 11.39 6.36
N LEU A 341 10.14 11.43 6.39
CA LEU A 341 9.28 10.98 5.29
C LEU A 341 9.46 11.85 4.05
N CYS A 342 9.48 13.18 4.18
CA CYS A 342 9.74 14.09 3.07
C CYS A 342 11.11 13.84 2.43
N ILE A 343 12.15 13.58 3.23
CA ILE A 343 13.50 13.24 2.71
C ILE A 343 13.44 11.95 1.91
N LEU A 344 12.78 10.92 2.43
CA LEU A 344 12.65 9.64 1.73
C LEU A 344 11.89 9.77 0.41
N ILE A 345 10.74 10.44 0.40
CA ILE A 345 9.96 10.66 -0.82
C ILE A 345 10.79 11.45 -1.84
N ALA A 346 11.49 12.51 -1.41
CA ALA A 346 12.38 13.27 -2.29
C ALA A 346 13.52 12.40 -2.85
N ALA A 347 14.11 11.50 -2.05
CA ALA A 347 15.13 10.56 -2.52
C ALA A 347 14.58 9.57 -3.55
N ILE A 348 13.36 9.05 -3.34
CA ILE A 348 12.68 8.19 -4.32
C ILE A 348 12.46 8.95 -5.63
N VAL A 349 11.92 10.16 -5.57
CA VAL A 349 11.68 11.00 -6.76
C VAL A 349 12.99 11.32 -7.48
N LEU A 350 14.04 11.72 -6.75
CA LEU A 350 15.37 11.99 -7.34
C LEU A 350 15.95 10.75 -8.01
N ARG A 351 15.79 9.55 -7.44
CA ARG A 351 16.25 8.31 -8.08
C ARG A 351 15.48 8.04 -9.38
N VAL A 352 14.18 8.30 -9.41
CA VAL A 352 13.39 8.24 -10.65
C VAL A 352 13.92 9.25 -11.67
N VAL A 353 14.14 10.50 -11.28
CA VAL A 353 14.68 11.55 -12.17
C VAL A 353 16.02 11.15 -12.77
N SER A 354 16.93 10.64 -11.95
CA SER A 354 18.25 10.19 -12.41
C SER A 354 18.15 9.08 -13.46
N SER A 355 17.09 8.28 -13.41
CA SER A 355 16.86 7.20 -14.37
C SER A 355 16.24 7.65 -15.69
N LEU A 356 15.76 8.88 -15.78
CA LEU A 356 15.17 9.46 -16.99
C LEU A 356 16.18 10.23 -17.83
N ARG A 357 17.39 10.46 -17.30
CA ARG A 357 18.44 11.17 -18.02
C ARG A 357 19.10 10.23 -19.04
N PRO A 358 19.34 10.68 -20.28
CA PRO A 358 20.16 9.93 -21.23
C PRO A 358 21.55 9.67 -20.63
N HIS A 359 22.04 8.44 -20.77
CA HIS A 359 23.42 8.07 -20.38
C HIS A 359 24.46 8.65 -21.33
#